data_AF-A0A170WKM3-F1
#
_entry.id   AF-A0A170WKM3-F1
#
_cell.length_a   1.000
_cell.length_b   1.000
_cell.length_c   1.000
_cell.angle_alpha   90.00
_cell.angle_beta   90.00
_cell.angle_gamma   90.00
#
_symmetry.space_group_name_H-M   'P 1'
#
loop_
_entity.id
_entity.type
_entity.pdbx_description
1 polymer ?
#
loop_
_entity_poly.entity_id
_entity_poly.type
_entity_poly.pdbx_seq_one_letter_code
_entity_poly.pdbx_strand_id
1 'polypeptide(L)'
;MKTVQSALDHADETFPPRGGLPALIFIHGGTYKTEFLVVDTDVALIGAAPGNVAESVILERSTESTLMFVEGAKNCLCRSSHT
;
A
#
# COMPACT_ATOMS: atom_id res chain seq x y z
N MET A 1 2.23 -16.65 2.53
CA MET A 1 3.17 -15.56 2.84
C MET A 1 2.39 -14.26 2.65
N LYS A 2 2.25 -13.41 3.67
CA LYS A 2 1.40 -12.20 3.60
C LYS A 2 2.23 -11.05 3.00
N THR A 3 1.98 -10.70 1.74
CA THR A 3 2.69 -9.62 1.02
C THR A 3 1.78 -8.39 0.90
N VAL A 4 2.37 -7.21 0.68
CA VAL A 4 1.59 -5.98 0.40
C VAL A 4 0.83 -6.12 -0.92
N GLN A 5 1.41 -6.80 -1.92
CA GLN A 5 0.74 -7.07 -3.20
C GLN A 5 -0.55 -7.89 -3.01
N SER A 6 -0.52 -8.95 -2.19
CA SER A 6 -1.72 -9.75 -1.94
C SER A 6 -2.84 -8.94 -1.28
N ALA A 7 -2.52 -7.88 -0.53
CA ALA A 7 -3.52 -6.99 0.03
C ALA A 7 -4.11 -6.03 -1.03
N LEU A 8 -3.30 -5.61 -2.00
CA LEU A 8 -3.75 -4.83 -3.16
C LEU A 8 -4.66 -5.66 -4.06
N ASP A 9 -4.25 -6.88 -4.41
CA ASP A 9 -5.05 -7.81 -5.22
C ASP A 9 -6.42 -8.07 -4.56
N HIS A 10 -6.43 -8.24 -3.23
CA HIS A 10 -7.68 -8.42 -2.48
C HIS A 10 -8.54 -7.15 -2.44
N ALA A 11 -7.93 -5.97 -2.39
CA ALA A 11 -8.65 -4.71 -2.44
C ALA A 11 -9.34 -4.52 -3.79
N ASP A 12 -8.68 -4.85 -4.89
CA ASP A 12 -9.23 -4.76 -6.25
C ASP A 12 -10.43 -5.71 -6.44
N GLU A 13 -10.36 -6.93 -5.91
CA GLU A 13 -11.48 -7.90 -5.94
C GLU A 13 -12.68 -7.47 -5.08
N THR A 14 -12.41 -6.87 -3.92
CA THR A 14 -13.43 -6.60 -2.89
C THR A 14 -14.08 -5.22 -3.03
N PHE A 15 -13.31 -4.23 -3.50
CA PHE A 15 -13.70 -2.83 -3.63
C PHE A 15 -13.58 -2.38 -5.09
N PRO A 16 -14.44 -2.88 -6.00
CA PRO A 16 -14.46 -2.41 -7.38
C PRO A 16 -14.72 -0.89 -7.43
N PRO A 17 -14.32 -0.18 -8.51
CA PRO A 17 -14.37 1.27 -8.61
C PRO A 17 -15.81 1.78 -8.72
N ARG A 18 -16.54 1.74 -7.62
CA ARG A 18 -17.96 2.14 -7.52
C ARG A 18 -18.11 3.44 -6.76
N GLY A 19 -17.33 4.47 -7.12
CA GLY A 19 -17.48 5.83 -6.56
C GLY A 19 -17.49 5.92 -5.03
N GLY A 20 -16.96 4.89 -4.35
CA GLY A 20 -16.89 4.76 -2.91
C GLY A 20 -15.51 5.18 -2.40
N LEU A 21 -15.38 5.27 -1.08
CA LEU A 21 -14.11 5.60 -0.42
C LEU A 21 -13.00 4.61 -0.83
N PRO A 22 -11.74 5.07 -0.96
CA PRO A 22 -10.61 4.21 -1.30
C PRO A 22 -10.43 3.08 -0.28
N ALA A 23 -9.92 1.93 -0.72
CA ALA A 23 -9.60 0.83 0.19
C ALA A 23 -8.48 1.23 1.16
N LEU A 24 -8.69 1.00 2.46
CA LEU A 24 -7.72 1.33 3.52
C LEU A 24 -6.89 0.10 3.87
N ILE A 25 -5.59 0.13 3.56
CA ILE A 25 -4.65 -0.96 3.82
C ILE A 25 -3.67 -0.53 4.91
N PHE A 26 -3.72 -1.20 6.06
CA PHE A 26 -2.76 -0.99 7.15
C PHE A 26 -1.54 -1.89 6.99
N ILE A 27 -0.36 -1.29 6.89
CA ILE A 27 0.92 -2.00 6.80
C ILE A 27 1.56 -1.99 8.19
N HIS A 28 1.62 -3.15 8.82
CA HIS A 28 2.23 -3.29 10.13
C HIS A 28 3.75 -3.02 10.11
N GLY A 29 4.32 -2.75 11.29
CA GLY A 29 5.77 -2.61 11.45
C GLY A 29 6.52 -3.84 10.92
N GLY A 30 7.49 -3.61 10.05
CA GLY A 30 8.32 -4.62 9.42
C GLY A 30 8.98 -4.15 8.13
N THR A 31 9.93 -4.95 7.65
CA THR A 31 10.57 -4.79 6.35
C THR A 31 9.93 -5.74 5.34
N TYR A 32 9.26 -5.17 4.34
CA TYR A 32 8.62 -5.91 3.26
C TYR A 32 9.49 -5.82 2.02
N LYS A 33 10.15 -6.93 1.67
CA LYS A 33 10.90 -7.03 0.42
C LYS A 33 9.95 -7.27 -0.74
N THR A 34 9.89 -6.34 -1.68
CA THR A 34 8.98 -6.42 -2.83
C THR A 34 9.74 -6.14 -4.12
N GLU A 35 9.47 -6.93 -5.17
CA GLU A 35 9.99 -6.67 -6.52
C GLU A 35 9.23 -5.52 -7.19
N PHE A 36 7.90 -5.52 -7.05
CA PHE A 36 6.99 -4.50 -7.60
C PHE A 36 5.73 -4.37 -6.74
N LEU A 37 5.11 -3.19 -6.79
CA LEU A 37 3.81 -2.86 -6.22
C LEU A 37 2.94 -2.31 -7.34
N VAL A 38 1.85 -3.01 -7.65
CA VAL A 38 0.89 -2.63 -8.69
C VAL A 38 -0.42 -2.22 -8.04
N VAL A 39 -0.92 -1.04 -8.39
CA VAL A 39 -2.14 -0.45 -7.84
C VAL A 39 -3.13 -0.19 -8.98
N ASP A 40 -4.22 -0.95 -9.02
CA ASP A 40 -5.26 -0.86 -10.07
C ASP A 40 -6.42 0.06 -9.65
N THR A 41 -6.80 0.03 -8.37
CA THR A 41 -7.89 0.87 -7.82
C THR A 41 -7.41 1.94 -6.84
N ASP A 42 -8.32 2.86 -6.46
CA ASP A 42 -8.05 3.88 -5.45
C ASP A 42 -7.81 3.24 -4.07
N VAL A 43 -6.58 3.39 -3.55
CA VAL A 43 -6.16 2.82 -2.26
C VAL A 43 -5.44 3.86 -1.38
N ALA A 44 -5.57 3.67 -0.08
CA ALA A 44 -4.81 4.38 0.94
C ALA A 44 -3.96 3.39 1.73
N LEU A 45 -2.64 3.50 1.57
CA LEU A 45 -1.65 2.69 2.27
C LEU A 45 -1.19 3.45 3.52
N ILE A 46 -1.46 2.88 4.70
CA ILE A 46 -1.18 3.51 6.00
C ILE A 46 -0.18 2.65 6.76
N GLY A 47 1.02 3.20 7.02
CA GLY A 47 1.98 2.57 7.92
C GLY A 47 1.44 2.59 9.37
N ALA A 48 1.40 1.44 10.01
CA ALA A 48 0.80 1.20 11.32
C ALA A 48 1.81 0.48 12.23
N ALA A 49 2.63 1.28 12.90
CA ALA A 49 3.61 0.80 13.87
C ALA A 49 3.68 1.79 15.05
N PRO A 50 4.00 1.33 16.27
CA PRO A 50 4.23 2.24 17.38
C PRO A 50 5.51 3.06 17.16
N GLY A 51 5.51 4.33 17.55
CA GLY A 51 6.67 5.21 17.43
C GLY A 51 6.85 5.80 16.03
N ASN A 52 8.10 6.01 15.60
CA ASN A 52 8.37 6.58 14.28
C ASN A 52 8.05 5.56 13.18
N VAL A 53 6.88 5.70 12.56
CA VAL A 53 6.40 4.79 11.51
C VAL A 53 7.34 4.77 10.30
N ALA A 54 7.99 5.89 9.97
CA ALA A 54 8.91 5.95 8.84
C ALA A 54 10.13 5.04 9.01
N GLU A 55 10.54 4.78 10.25
CA GLU A 55 11.64 3.86 10.58
C GLU A 55 11.17 2.42 10.79
N SER A 56 9.86 2.23 11.00
CA SER A 56 9.28 0.95 11.42
C SER A 56 8.58 0.20 10.29
N VAL A 57 8.13 0.89 9.24
CA VAL A 57 7.46 0.29 8.08
C VAL A 57 8.31 0.57 6.85
N ILE A 58 9.09 -0.42 6.44
CA ILE A 58 10.02 -0.29 5.32
C ILE A 58 9.55 -1.16 4.17
N LEU A 59 9.21 -0.53 3.05
CA LEU A 59 9.06 -1.22 1.77
C LEU A 59 10.44 -1.22 1.11
N GLU A 60 11.15 -2.33 1.23
CA GLU A 60 12.52 -2.47 0.75
C GLU A 60 12.53 -3.14 -0.63
N ARG A 61 13.37 -2.62 -1.52
CA ARG A 61 13.64 -3.24 -2.81
C ARG A 61 15.14 -3.25 -3.06
N SER A 62 15.62 -4.34 -3.66
CA SER A 62 17.02 -4.54 -4.04
C SER A 62 17.47 -3.72 -5.26
N THR A 63 16.53 -3.07 -5.95
CA THR A 63 16.71 -2.27 -7.18
C THR A 63 15.82 -1.00 -7.12
N GLU A 64 15.90 -0.11 -8.12
CA GLU A 64 15.11 1.15 -8.19
C GLU A 64 13.61 0.93 -7.96
N SER A 65 12.99 1.59 -6.99
CA SER A 65 11.55 1.43 -6.70
C SER A 65 10.68 2.18 -7.72
N THR A 66 9.74 1.46 -8.35
CA THR A 66 8.76 2.03 -9.29
C THR A 66 7.35 1.79 -8.74
N LEU A 67 6.61 2.87 -8.48
CA LEU A 67 5.17 2.81 -8.25
C LEU A 67 4.48 3.06 -9.60
N MET A 68 3.70 2.08 -10.08
CA MET A 68 3.00 2.19 -11.34
C MET A 68 1.49 2.31 -11.08
N PHE A 69 0.93 3.44 -11.47
CA PHE A 69 -0.50 3.69 -11.49
C PHE A 69 -1.06 3.24 -12.83
N VAL A 70 -2.11 2.42 -12.83
CA VAL A 70 -2.82 2.02 -14.05
C VAL A 70 -4.21 2.67 -14.12
N GLU A 71 -4.92 2.44 -15.22
CA GLU A 71 -6.22 3.08 -15.51
C GLU A 71 -7.30 2.65 -14.50
N GLY A 72 -7.44 3.40 -13.42
CA GLY A 72 -8.36 3.10 -12.32
C GLY A 72 -7.95 3.75 -10.99
N ALA A 73 -6.64 3.95 -10.80
CA ALA A 73 -6.06 4.63 -9.64
C ALA A 73 -5.99 6.16 -9.89
N LYS A 74 -6.97 6.89 -9.34
CA LYS A 74 -7.06 8.35 -9.42
C LYS A 74 -6.34 9.04 -8.26
N ASN A 75 -6.24 8.38 -7.10
CA ASN A 75 -5.58 8.89 -5.91
C ASN A 75 -4.80 7.80 -5.19
N CYS A 76 -3.58 8.12 -4.77
CA CYS A 76 -2.81 7.33 -3.82
C CYS A 76 -2.19 8.25 -2.77
N LEU A 77 -2.45 7.96 -1.50
CA LEU A 77 -1.98 8.75 -0.37
C LEU A 77 -1.15 7.87 0.56
N CYS A 78 0.16 8.06 0.54
CA CYS A 78 1.08 7.45 1.49
C CYS A 78 1.24 8.38 2.70
N ARG A 79 0.78 7.97 3.89
CA ARG A 79 1.01 8.71 5.14
C ARG A 79 1.57 7.82 6.24
N SER A 80 2.54 8.35 6.97
CA SER A 80 2.94 7.83 8.28
C SER A 80 1.91 8.26 9.32
N SER A 81 1.29 7.29 10.00
CA SER A 81 0.43 7.60 11.15
C SER A 81 1.31 8.06 12.31
N HIS A 82 1.16 9.32 12.74
CA HIS A 82 1.82 9.80 13.95
C HIS A 82 0.85 9.60 15.11
N THR A 83 1.18 8.69 16.02
CA THR A 83 0.58 8.62 17.37
C THR A 83 1.56 9.16 18.37
#